data_AF-A0A8H7FIS8-F1
#
_entry.id   AF-A0A8H7FIS8-F1
#
_cell.length_a   1.000
_cell.length_b   1.000
_cell.length_c   1.000
_cell.angle_alpha   90.00
_cell.angle_beta   90.00
_cell.angle_gamma   90.00
#
_symmetry.space_group_name_H-M   'P 1'
#
loop_
_entity.id
_entity.type
_entity.pdbx_description
1 polymer ?
#
loop_
_entity_poly.entity_id
_entity_poly.type
_entity_poly.pdbx_seq_one_letter_code
_entity_poly.pdbx_strand_id
1 'polypeptide(L)'
;MQSVLSEVYAADKSAPTDGKVDAGTITAILRKAAARRADAAAQYTSAARPDLAASEEREAAVLSSLLPPLMSEAAVDAVLAEVSAELGEMDGKRKTGALMKGFYARVGRGDVDAGVVKRRAEVLRPPVCLDPHHTHPFEFTQLFYTIGMIFTTLTAFSLLVASVAASPTPVLAARDANPTIYMRIEGPTKTIYEKTIVASPQPSLTNNGHTAVCNGTPKTAAGVTNLEALQQTGQYFETSWNGSTFDGITKINGTSNSADRQWGSLYNNIENGIILQDGAAGDYCSETIDNLQHFLFAYFGDIDDTTFLEMSGPKTASVGSTVQYVIPYAPEGVFVNDLSVDTTDGQSVYGEFGANSGADASVSIKFTKAGTYNMKAHCPAGSACVRSNHVVTVVS
;
A
#
# COMPACT_ATOMS: atom_id res chain seq x y z
N MET A 1 -19.23 24.84 -4.39
CA MET A 1 -20.53 24.22 -4.77
C MET A 1 -20.90 24.25 -6.27
N GLN A 2 -20.79 25.38 -7.01
CA GLN A 2 -21.16 25.42 -8.45
C GLN A 2 -20.43 24.36 -9.31
N SER A 3 -19.19 24.03 -8.97
CA SER A 3 -18.42 22.97 -9.64
C SER A 3 -19.11 21.59 -9.57
N VAL A 4 -19.72 21.24 -8.43
CA VAL A 4 -20.37 19.93 -8.24
C VAL A 4 -21.66 19.82 -9.05
N LEU A 5 -22.41 20.92 -9.14
CA LEU A 5 -23.62 20.99 -9.97
C LEU A 5 -23.29 20.82 -11.45
N SER A 6 -22.17 21.39 -11.91
CA SER A 6 -21.67 21.20 -13.27
C SER A 6 -21.27 19.75 -13.54
N GLU A 7 -20.72 19.03 -12.56
CA GLU A 7 -20.40 17.59 -12.70
C GLU A 7 -21.68 16.75 -12.81
N VAL A 8 -22.72 17.05 -12.04
CA VAL A 8 -24.03 16.37 -12.16
C VAL A 8 -24.66 16.64 -13.53
N TYR A 9 -24.65 17.88 -14.01
CA TYR A 9 -25.18 18.19 -15.34
C TYR A 9 -24.35 17.60 -16.49
N ALA A 10 -23.04 17.47 -16.32
CA ALA A 10 -22.20 16.75 -17.27
C ALA A 10 -22.57 15.27 -17.29
N ALA A 11 -22.79 14.67 -16.11
CA ALA A 11 -23.24 13.29 -15.98
C ALA A 11 -24.60 13.07 -16.65
N ASP A 12 -25.57 13.97 -16.42
CA ASP A 12 -26.89 13.97 -17.09
C ASP A 12 -26.78 13.94 -18.62
N LYS A 13 -25.87 14.74 -19.19
CA LYS A 13 -25.66 14.78 -20.65
C LYS A 13 -24.98 13.55 -21.22
N SER A 14 -24.23 12.83 -20.38
CA SER A 14 -23.47 11.64 -20.78
C SER A 14 -24.24 10.33 -20.54
N ALA A 15 -25.45 10.40 -19.97
CA ALA A 15 -26.25 9.23 -19.71
C ALA A 15 -26.70 8.56 -21.03
N PRO A 16 -26.64 7.22 -21.14
CA PRO A 16 -26.93 6.50 -22.38
C PRO A 16 -28.41 6.49 -22.79
N THR A 17 -29.31 6.97 -21.93
CA THR A 17 -30.71 7.27 -22.24
C THR A 17 -30.95 8.77 -22.06
N ASP A 18 -31.91 9.34 -22.80
CA ASP A 18 -32.23 10.78 -22.89
C ASP A 18 -32.86 11.36 -21.59
N GLY A 19 -32.30 11.00 -20.43
CA GLY A 19 -32.82 11.26 -19.10
C GLY A 19 -31.70 11.42 -18.07
N LYS A 20 -32.04 12.16 -17.01
CA LYS A 20 -31.15 12.50 -15.90
C LYS A 20 -30.52 11.26 -15.27
N VAL A 21 -29.30 11.39 -14.76
CA VAL A 21 -28.62 10.32 -14.03
C VAL A 21 -29.42 9.90 -12.80
N ASP A 22 -29.37 8.62 -12.48
CA ASP A 22 -30.08 8.06 -11.34
C ASP A 22 -29.53 8.62 -10.01
N ALA A 23 -30.33 8.51 -8.95
CA ALA A 23 -29.98 9.02 -7.63
C ALA A 23 -28.68 8.40 -7.06
N GLY A 24 -28.36 7.16 -7.42
CA GLY A 24 -27.11 6.50 -7.00
C GLY A 24 -25.89 7.12 -7.67
N THR A 25 -25.98 7.46 -8.95
CA THR A 25 -24.92 8.18 -9.68
C THR A 25 -24.73 9.60 -9.12
N ILE A 26 -25.82 10.33 -8.83
CA ILE A 26 -25.74 11.66 -8.20
C ILE A 26 -25.08 11.57 -6.81
N THR A 27 -25.45 10.55 -6.03
CA THR A 27 -24.87 10.27 -4.71
C THR A 27 -23.36 9.99 -4.81
N ALA A 28 -22.92 9.24 -5.81
CA ALA A 28 -21.50 8.98 -6.05
C ALA A 28 -20.71 10.27 -6.39
N ILE A 29 -21.28 11.15 -7.21
CA ILE A 29 -20.68 12.46 -7.55
C ILE A 29 -20.54 13.34 -6.30
N LEU A 30 -21.61 13.45 -5.50
CA LEU A 30 -21.61 14.21 -4.26
C LEU A 30 -20.59 13.68 -3.24
N ARG A 31 -20.45 12.35 -3.10
CA ARG A 31 -19.43 11.71 -2.24
C ARG A 31 -18.01 12.07 -2.67
N LYS A 32 -17.73 11.96 -3.97
CA LYS A 32 -16.42 12.31 -4.54
C LYS A 32 -16.10 13.79 -4.32
N ALA A 33 -17.10 14.67 -4.46
CA ALA A 33 -16.92 16.09 -4.21
C ALA A 33 -16.64 16.39 -2.74
N ALA A 34 -17.32 15.72 -1.80
CA ALA A 34 -17.07 15.87 -0.36
C ALA A 34 -15.63 15.44 0.01
N ALA A 35 -15.17 14.30 -0.51
CA ALA A 35 -13.82 13.80 -0.27
C ALA A 35 -12.73 14.78 -0.76
N ARG A 36 -12.85 15.28 -2.00
CA ARG A 36 -11.91 16.28 -2.55
C ARG A 36 -11.77 17.53 -1.69
N ARG A 37 -12.86 17.96 -1.05
CA ARG A 37 -12.88 19.13 -0.17
C ARG A 37 -12.19 18.83 1.17
N ALA A 38 -12.37 17.64 1.73
CA ALA A 38 -11.62 17.20 2.90
C ALA A 38 -10.10 17.10 2.62
N ASP A 39 -9.72 16.58 1.46
CA ASP A 39 -8.31 16.49 1.05
C ASP A 39 -7.68 17.88 0.86
N ALA A 40 -8.39 18.80 0.21
CA ALA A 40 -7.96 20.19 0.06
C ALA A 40 -7.79 20.89 1.43
N ALA A 41 -8.72 20.65 2.36
CA ALA A 41 -8.60 21.15 3.73
C ALA A 41 -7.33 20.65 4.43
N ALA A 42 -7.05 19.34 4.35
CA ALA A 42 -5.85 18.76 4.95
C ALA A 42 -4.55 19.33 4.35
N GLN A 43 -4.52 19.57 3.04
CA GLN A 43 -3.38 20.22 2.37
C GLN A 43 -3.21 21.67 2.82
N TYR A 44 -4.30 22.45 2.92
CA TYR A 44 -4.23 23.83 3.42
C TYR A 44 -3.82 23.92 4.88
N THR A 45 -4.28 23.00 5.73
CA THR A 45 -3.82 22.89 7.13
C THR A 45 -2.32 22.59 7.18
N SER A 46 -1.85 21.64 6.37
CA SER A 46 -0.43 21.28 6.28
C SER A 46 0.44 22.42 5.74
N ALA A 47 -0.13 23.28 4.90
CA ALA A 47 0.52 24.48 4.37
C ALA A 47 0.40 25.73 5.27
N ALA A 48 -0.05 25.57 6.53
CA ALA A 48 -0.29 26.66 7.47
C ALA A 48 -1.24 27.75 6.94
N ARG A 49 -2.25 27.34 6.17
CA ARG A 49 -3.32 28.19 5.63
C ARG A 49 -4.70 27.81 6.21
N PRO A 50 -4.92 28.01 7.53
CA PRO A 50 -6.15 27.59 8.20
C PRO A 50 -7.40 28.33 7.69
N ASP A 51 -7.23 29.53 7.11
CA ASP A 51 -8.30 30.29 6.48
C ASP A 51 -8.91 29.56 5.28
N LEU A 52 -8.07 28.92 4.46
CA LEU A 52 -8.49 28.14 3.31
C LEU A 52 -8.98 26.75 3.73
N ALA A 53 -8.31 26.12 4.70
CA ALA A 53 -8.75 24.83 5.25
C ALA A 53 -10.18 24.90 5.79
N ALA A 54 -10.47 25.91 6.62
CA ALA A 54 -11.81 26.12 7.17
C ALA A 54 -12.87 26.44 6.10
N SER A 55 -12.49 26.96 4.94
CA SER A 55 -13.40 27.13 3.81
C SER A 55 -13.75 25.79 3.16
N GLU A 56 -12.74 24.94 2.93
CA GLU A 56 -12.92 23.63 2.32
C GLU A 56 -13.67 22.66 3.23
N GLU A 57 -13.39 22.66 4.54
CA GLU A 57 -14.12 21.85 5.54
C GLU A 57 -15.61 22.19 5.59
N ARG A 58 -15.96 23.49 5.49
CA ARG A 58 -17.37 23.92 5.46
C ARG A 58 -18.08 23.42 4.20
N GLU A 59 -17.42 23.45 3.05
CA GLU A 59 -18.00 22.89 1.81
C GLU A 59 -18.12 21.36 1.88
N ALA A 60 -17.13 20.67 2.44
CA ALA A 60 -17.16 19.21 2.66
C ALA A 60 -18.32 18.80 3.58
N ALA A 61 -18.57 19.56 4.65
CA ALA A 61 -19.65 19.31 5.59
C ALA A 61 -21.03 19.49 4.93
N VAL A 62 -21.22 20.55 4.12
CA VAL A 62 -22.47 20.76 3.37
C VAL A 62 -22.70 19.61 2.39
N LEU A 63 -21.70 19.20 1.61
CA LEU A 63 -21.84 18.08 0.68
C LEU A 63 -22.13 16.76 1.41
N SER A 64 -21.47 16.52 2.53
CA SER A 64 -21.71 15.35 3.38
C SER A 64 -23.13 15.30 3.94
N SER A 65 -23.74 16.45 4.25
CA SER A 65 -25.13 16.51 4.73
C SER A 65 -26.18 16.15 3.67
N LEU A 66 -25.82 16.18 2.38
CA LEU A 66 -26.69 15.84 1.27
C LEU A 66 -26.61 14.36 0.88
N LEU A 67 -25.78 13.57 1.57
CA LEU A 67 -25.51 12.19 1.25
C LEU A 67 -26.24 11.24 2.21
N PRO A 68 -26.82 10.14 1.70
CA PRO A 68 -27.30 9.06 2.56
C PRO A 68 -26.12 8.40 3.29
N PRO A 69 -26.34 7.88 4.52
CA PRO A 69 -25.31 7.17 5.26
C PRO A 69 -24.86 5.91 4.50
N LEU A 70 -23.60 5.49 4.69
CA LEU A 70 -23.09 4.23 4.14
C LEU A 70 -23.68 3.02 4.85
N MET A 71 -23.84 1.92 4.12
CA MET A 71 -24.03 0.59 4.68
C MET A 71 -22.86 0.24 5.59
N SER A 72 -23.19 -0.28 6.76
CA SER A 72 -22.19 -0.80 7.69
C SER A 72 -21.54 -2.07 7.14
N GLU A 73 -20.33 -2.38 7.61
CA GLU A 73 -19.61 -3.59 7.19
C GLU A 73 -20.44 -4.86 7.45
N ALA A 74 -21.19 -4.91 8.56
CA ALA A 74 -22.06 -6.03 8.91
C ALA A 74 -23.22 -6.24 7.92
N ALA A 75 -23.78 -5.16 7.36
CA ALA A 75 -24.81 -5.26 6.33
C ALA A 75 -24.23 -5.73 4.99
N VAL A 76 -22.98 -5.36 4.70
CA VAL A 76 -22.24 -5.84 3.54
C VAL A 76 -21.96 -7.35 3.65
N ASP A 77 -21.61 -7.84 4.83
CA ASP A 77 -21.40 -9.27 5.09
C ASP A 77 -22.62 -10.13 4.85
N ALA A 78 -23.77 -9.67 5.34
CA ALA A 78 -25.02 -10.42 5.21
C ALA A 78 -25.33 -10.69 3.73
N VAL A 79 -25.22 -9.67 2.87
CA VAL A 79 -25.47 -9.80 1.44
C VAL A 79 -24.41 -10.68 0.76
N LEU A 80 -23.13 -10.55 1.12
CA LEU A 80 -22.07 -11.40 0.58
C LEU A 80 -22.22 -12.87 0.98
N ALA A 81 -22.64 -13.15 2.21
CA ALA A 81 -22.88 -14.51 2.69
C ALA A 81 -24.05 -15.18 1.94
N GLU A 82 -25.13 -14.44 1.70
CA GLU A 82 -26.26 -14.91 0.88
C GLU A 82 -25.81 -15.26 -0.55
N VAL A 83 -25.05 -14.37 -1.20
CA VAL A 83 -24.51 -14.62 -2.53
C VAL A 83 -23.55 -15.82 -2.51
N SER A 84 -22.72 -15.95 -1.47
CA SER A 84 -21.80 -17.09 -1.32
C SER A 84 -22.53 -18.43 -1.24
N ALA A 85 -23.63 -18.48 -0.49
CA ALA A 85 -24.45 -19.67 -0.33
C ALA A 85 -25.12 -20.09 -1.66
N GLU A 86 -25.54 -19.13 -2.47
CA GLU A 86 -26.11 -19.39 -3.81
C GLU A 86 -25.06 -19.90 -4.80
N LEU A 87 -23.81 -19.47 -4.67
CA LEU A 87 -22.70 -19.85 -5.55
C LEU A 87 -22.13 -21.24 -5.24
N GLY A 88 -22.24 -21.70 -3.98
CA GLY A 88 -21.74 -23.01 -3.55
C GLY A 88 -20.21 -23.12 -3.44
N GLU A 89 -19.70 -24.35 -3.44
CA GLU A 89 -18.25 -24.62 -3.44
C GLU A 89 -17.65 -24.35 -4.82
N MET A 90 -16.69 -23.44 -4.86
CA MET A 90 -16.04 -22.97 -6.09
C MET A 90 -14.57 -22.71 -5.80
N ASP A 91 -13.72 -22.86 -6.83
CA ASP A 91 -12.31 -22.44 -6.77
C ASP A 91 -12.18 -21.01 -6.25
N GLY A 92 -11.23 -20.80 -5.33
CA GLY A 92 -11.11 -19.56 -4.56
C GLY A 92 -10.92 -18.31 -5.41
N LYS A 93 -10.31 -18.39 -6.61
CA LYS A 93 -10.16 -17.22 -7.50
C LYS A 93 -11.45 -16.95 -8.29
N ARG A 94 -12.20 -17.98 -8.67
CA ARG A 94 -13.47 -17.84 -9.40
C ARG A 94 -14.62 -17.40 -8.48
N LYS A 95 -14.62 -17.83 -7.22
CA LYS A 95 -15.66 -17.52 -6.23
C LYS A 95 -15.74 -16.01 -5.94
N THR A 96 -14.60 -15.33 -5.79
CA THR A 96 -14.55 -13.89 -5.47
C THR A 96 -15.18 -13.02 -6.55
N GLY A 97 -14.91 -13.31 -7.84
CA GLY A 97 -15.52 -12.56 -8.94
C GLY A 97 -17.03 -12.75 -9.02
N ALA A 98 -17.52 -13.95 -8.73
CA ALA A 98 -18.94 -14.25 -8.71
C ALA A 98 -19.67 -13.60 -7.51
N LEU A 99 -19.03 -13.56 -6.34
CA LEU A 99 -19.53 -12.90 -5.13
C LEU A 99 -19.81 -11.40 -5.36
N MET A 100 -18.85 -10.68 -5.93
CA MET A 100 -19.01 -9.25 -6.18
C MET A 100 -20.13 -8.95 -7.18
N LYS A 101 -20.28 -9.81 -8.20
CA LYS A 101 -21.36 -9.66 -9.19
C LYS A 101 -22.74 -9.84 -8.54
N GLY A 102 -22.90 -10.85 -7.69
CA GLY A 102 -24.16 -11.07 -6.97
C GLY A 102 -24.46 -9.97 -5.95
N PHE A 103 -23.44 -9.44 -5.28
CA PHE A 103 -23.59 -8.36 -4.30
C PHE A 103 -24.13 -7.07 -4.92
N TYR A 104 -23.48 -6.59 -6.00
CA TYR A 104 -23.88 -5.35 -6.67
C TYR A 104 -25.14 -5.47 -7.54
N ALA A 105 -25.70 -6.68 -7.68
CA ALA A 105 -27.05 -6.84 -8.21
C ALA A 105 -28.14 -6.48 -7.18
N ARG A 106 -27.78 -6.42 -5.88
CA ARG A 106 -28.69 -6.19 -4.76
C ARG A 106 -28.47 -4.84 -4.08
N VAL A 107 -27.26 -4.29 -4.16
CA VAL A 107 -26.86 -3.07 -3.47
C VAL A 107 -26.39 -2.01 -4.47
N GLY A 108 -26.89 -0.77 -4.32
CA GLY A 108 -26.47 0.37 -5.12
C GLY A 108 -25.03 0.78 -4.80
N ARG A 109 -24.22 1.04 -5.83
CA ARG A 109 -22.80 1.38 -5.66
C ARG A 109 -22.53 2.62 -4.82
N GLY A 110 -23.51 3.52 -4.70
CA GLY A 110 -23.42 4.75 -3.89
C GLY A 110 -23.79 4.57 -2.41
N ASP A 111 -24.32 3.40 -2.04
CA ASP A 111 -24.84 3.12 -0.70
C ASP A 111 -23.79 2.48 0.22
N VAL A 112 -22.62 2.16 -0.32
CA VAL A 112 -21.65 1.26 0.32
C VAL A 112 -20.22 1.64 -0.06
N ASP A 113 -19.28 1.49 0.87
CA ASP A 113 -17.85 1.68 0.61
C ASP A 113 -17.33 0.46 -0.18
N ALA A 114 -16.90 0.70 -1.42
CA ALA A 114 -16.44 -0.37 -2.30
C ALA A 114 -15.18 -1.08 -1.76
N GLY A 115 -14.34 -0.38 -0.99
CA GLY A 115 -13.18 -0.94 -0.31
C GLY A 115 -13.59 -1.89 0.81
N VAL A 116 -14.64 -1.57 1.56
CA VAL A 116 -15.24 -2.48 2.55
C VAL A 116 -15.83 -3.73 1.90
N VAL A 117 -16.59 -3.65 0.80
CA VAL A 117 -17.18 -4.85 0.12
C VAL A 117 -16.11 -5.76 -0.41
N LYS A 118 -15.15 -5.15 -1.12
CA LYS A 118 -13.89 -5.72 -1.53
C LYS A 118 -13.37 -6.49 -0.32
N ARG A 119 -13.12 -5.79 0.79
CA ARG A 119 -12.61 -6.41 2.00
C ARG A 119 -13.57 -7.51 2.55
N ARG A 120 -14.89 -7.41 2.57
CA ARG A 120 -15.69 -8.51 3.16
C ARG A 120 -15.66 -9.82 2.34
N ALA A 121 -15.36 -9.76 1.04
CA ALA A 121 -15.48 -10.90 0.13
C ALA A 121 -14.36 -11.97 0.20
N GLU A 122 -13.09 -11.63 0.40
CA GLU A 122 -11.97 -12.60 0.49
C GLU A 122 -11.93 -13.34 1.81
N VAL A 123 -12.54 -12.81 2.87
CA VAL A 123 -12.71 -13.59 4.11
C VAL A 123 -13.57 -14.83 3.85
N LEU A 124 -14.43 -14.81 2.82
CA LEU A 124 -15.27 -15.94 2.40
C LEU A 124 -14.58 -16.91 1.41
N ARG A 125 -13.26 -16.78 1.21
CA ARG A 125 -12.48 -17.66 0.31
C ARG A 125 -12.11 -18.98 1.00
N PRO A 126 -12.38 -20.16 0.40
CA PRO A 126 -11.90 -21.43 0.95
C PRO A 126 -10.36 -21.53 0.89
N PRO A 127 -9.71 -22.28 1.81
CA PRO A 127 -8.26 -22.46 1.80
C PRO A 127 -7.80 -23.18 0.52
N VAL A 128 -6.64 -22.77 0.01
CA VAL A 128 -6.02 -23.35 -1.20
C VAL A 128 -5.51 -24.76 -0.87
N CYS A 129 -6.01 -25.78 -1.56
CA CYS A 129 -5.40 -27.12 -1.50
C CYS A 129 -4.05 -27.10 -2.22
N LEU A 130 -2.96 -27.36 -1.50
CA LEU A 130 -1.65 -27.68 -2.09
C LEU A 130 -1.71 -29.06 -2.77
N ASP A 131 -1.06 -29.16 -3.93
CA ASP A 131 -1.05 -30.28 -4.89
C ASP A 131 -0.38 -31.56 -4.32
N PRO A 132 -0.96 -32.78 -4.44
CA PRO A 132 -0.51 -33.96 -3.70
C PRO A 132 0.49 -34.85 -4.49
N HIS A 133 1.62 -34.30 -4.93
CA HIS A 133 2.69 -35.08 -5.61
C HIS A 133 4.04 -35.14 -4.89
N HIS A 134 4.11 -34.85 -3.59
CA HIS A 134 5.30 -35.11 -2.78
C HIS A 134 5.01 -36.04 -1.60
N THR A 135 5.37 -37.31 -1.77
CA THR A 135 5.25 -38.36 -0.76
C THR A 135 6.46 -38.35 0.17
N HIS A 136 6.25 -38.11 1.46
CA HIS A 136 7.08 -38.67 2.53
C HIS A 136 6.17 -39.34 3.57
N PRO A 137 6.49 -40.57 4.03
CA PRO A 137 5.58 -41.36 4.85
C PRO A 137 5.85 -41.11 6.33
N PHE A 138 4.82 -40.80 7.11
CA PHE A 138 4.80 -41.14 8.53
C PHE A 138 3.38 -41.53 8.92
N GLU A 139 3.24 -42.79 9.31
CA GLU A 139 2.04 -43.40 9.88
C GLU A 139 1.64 -42.67 11.16
N PHE A 140 0.33 -42.57 11.42
CA PHE A 140 -0.22 -42.91 12.73
C PHE A 140 -1.71 -43.22 12.61
N THR A 141 -2.02 -44.50 12.81
CA THR A 141 -3.36 -45.09 12.70
C THR A 141 -4.03 -45.11 14.07
N GLN A 142 -5.36 -44.92 14.07
CA GLN A 142 -6.36 -45.38 15.04
C GLN A 142 -6.47 -44.70 16.41
N LEU A 143 -7.64 -44.07 16.62
CA LEU A 143 -8.46 -44.41 17.78
C LEU A 143 -9.98 -44.37 17.47
N PHE A 144 -10.51 -45.58 17.36
CA PHE A 144 -11.84 -46.12 17.62
C PHE A 144 -13.11 -45.25 17.74
N TYR A 145 -14.03 -45.68 16.88
CA TYR A 145 -15.49 -45.65 16.82
C TYR A 145 -16.19 -46.26 18.07
N THR A 146 -17.20 -45.60 18.66
CA THR A 146 -18.57 -46.13 18.93
C THR A 146 -19.46 -45.16 19.74
N ILE A 147 -20.78 -45.38 19.65
CA ILE A 147 -21.95 -44.70 20.26
C ILE A 147 -22.52 -43.60 19.35
N GLY A 148 -23.76 -43.64 18.84
CA GLY A 148 -24.93 -44.45 19.16
C GLY A 148 -26.19 -43.60 18.93
N MET A 149 -26.87 -43.87 17.81
CA MET A 149 -28.29 -43.64 17.46
C MET A 149 -29.19 -42.62 18.22
N ILE A 150 -29.85 -41.79 17.39
CA ILE A 150 -31.30 -41.51 17.32
C ILE A 150 -31.95 -40.48 18.28
N PHE A 151 -32.46 -39.42 17.63
CA PHE A 151 -33.65 -38.57 17.87
C PHE A 151 -34.39 -38.62 19.22
N THR A 152 -34.58 -37.43 19.82
CA THR A 152 -35.92 -36.88 20.15
C THR A 152 -35.84 -35.39 20.54
N THR A 153 -36.99 -34.73 20.39
CA THR A 153 -37.33 -33.29 20.35
C THR A 153 -37.22 -32.52 21.68
N LEU A 154 -37.06 -31.18 21.60
CA LEU A 154 -38.04 -30.12 21.99
C LEU A 154 -37.41 -28.86 22.65
N THR A 155 -37.86 -27.69 22.16
CA THR A 155 -38.08 -26.37 22.83
C THR A 155 -36.92 -25.46 23.33
N ALA A 156 -36.77 -24.34 22.61
CA ALA A 156 -36.82 -22.93 23.03
C ALA A 156 -36.03 -22.44 24.28
N PHE A 157 -35.14 -21.46 24.08
CA PHE A 157 -35.12 -20.21 24.87
C PHE A 157 -34.16 -19.14 24.29
N SER A 158 -34.73 -17.95 24.05
CA SER A 158 -34.23 -16.60 24.31
C SER A 158 -32.96 -16.01 23.66
N LEU A 159 -33.16 -14.77 23.21
CA LEU A 159 -32.19 -13.78 22.76
C LEU A 159 -31.06 -13.55 23.78
N LEU A 160 -29.83 -13.46 23.26
CA LEU A 160 -28.82 -12.55 23.79
C LEU A 160 -28.05 -11.91 22.64
N VAL A 161 -28.01 -10.58 22.66
CA VAL A 161 -27.27 -9.70 21.76
C VAL A 161 -25.78 -9.87 22.05
N ALA A 162 -24.98 -10.21 21.04
CA ALA A 162 -23.53 -10.05 21.08
C ALA A 162 -23.03 -9.55 19.73
N SER A 163 -22.39 -8.38 19.80
CA SER A 163 -21.66 -7.65 18.77
C SER A 163 -20.68 -8.52 17.98
N VAL A 164 -20.78 -8.51 16.65
CA VAL A 164 -19.68 -8.91 15.78
C VAL A 164 -19.16 -7.65 15.09
N ALA A 165 -18.07 -7.13 15.64
CA ALA A 165 -17.03 -6.52 14.82
C ALA A 165 -16.40 -7.67 14.02
N ALA A 166 -16.37 -7.59 12.70
CA ALA A 166 -15.52 -8.45 11.90
C ALA A 166 -14.98 -7.68 10.70
N SER A 167 -13.66 -7.72 10.58
CA SER A 167 -12.76 -7.01 9.69
C SER A 167 -12.41 -7.84 8.43
N PRO A 168 -11.86 -7.23 7.34
CA PRO A 168 -12.17 -7.71 5.98
C PRO A 168 -10.94 -7.83 4.99
N THR A 169 -10.94 -8.61 3.88
CA THR A 169 -10.12 -8.45 2.61
C THR A 169 -10.69 -8.86 1.13
N PRO A 170 -10.14 -8.34 -0.05
CA PRO A 170 -10.60 -7.76 -1.41
C PRO A 170 -11.20 -8.32 -2.84
N VAL A 171 -11.77 -7.41 -3.74
CA VAL A 171 -11.65 -7.22 -5.25
C VAL A 171 -11.08 -5.85 -5.73
N LEU A 172 -10.14 -5.83 -6.70
CA LEU A 172 -9.31 -4.71 -7.23
C LEU A 172 -10.04 -3.45 -7.78
N ALA A 173 -9.58 -2.25 -7.40
CA ALA A 173 -10.13 -0.93 -7.77
C ALA A 173 -9.25 -0.23 -8.82
N ALA A 174 -9.79 0.73 -9.57
CA ALA A 174 -9.03 1.56 -10.51
C ALA A 174 -8.02 2.45 -9.75
N ARG A 175 -6.77 2.48 -10.19
CA ARG A 175 -5.67 3.23 -9.58
C ARG A 175 -5.65 4.67 -10.06
N ASP A 176 -5.10 5.57 -9.24
CA ASP A 176 -4.98 6.99 -9.59
C ASP A 176 -4.21 7.16 -10.90
N ALA A 177 -4.71 8.03 -11.78
CA ALA A 177 -4.09 8.27 -13.07
C ALA A 177 -2.71 8.93 -12.92
N ASN A 178 -2.50 9.74 -11.86
CA ASN A 178 -1.21 10.32 -11.53
C ASN A 178 -0.94 10.16 -10.02
N PRO A 179 -0.48 8.99 -9.56
CA PRO A 179 -0.27 8.74 -8.14
C PRO A 179 0.89 9.58 -7.60
N THR A 180 0.72 10.11 -6.39
CA THR A 180 1.82 10.66 -5.59
C THR A 180 2.54 9.51 -4.92
N ILE A 181 3.83 9.29 -5.19
CA ILE A 181 4.58 8.12 -4.70
C ILE A 181 5.79 8.61 -3.91
N TYR A 182 6.09 7.97 -2.79
CA TYR A 182 7.34 8.19 -2.07
C TYR A 182 8.41 7.25 -2.62
N MET A 183 9.21 7.74 -3.57
CA MET A 183 10.18 6.94 -4.32
C MET A 183 11.57 6.97 -3.67
N ARG A 184 12.15 5.80 -3.41
CA ARG A 184 13.49 5.61 -2.86
C ARG A 184 14.28 4.61 -3.71
N ILE A 185 15.55 4.91 -3.99
CA ILE A 185 16.49 4.03 -4.69
C ILE A 185 17.75 3.90 -3.83
N GLU A 186 18.01 2.70 -3.32
CA GLU A 186 19.14 2.37 -2.48
C GLU A 186 20.17 1.54 -3.27
N GLY A 187 21.31 2.16 -3.57
CA GLY A 187 22.44 1.47 -4.18
C GLY A 187 23.35 0.79 -3.15
N PRO A 188 24.41 0.09 -3.60
CA PRO A 188 25.28 -0.70 -2.72
C PRO A 188 25.90 0.11 -1.57
N THR A 189 26.25 1.37 -1.83
CA THR A 189 27.00 2.21 -0.88
C THR A 189 26.37 3.56 -0.59
N LYS A 190 25.36 4.00 -1.36
CA LYS A 190 24.64 5.27 -1.13
C LYS A 190 23.20 5.24 -1.62
N THR A 191 22.36 6.08 -1.03
CA THR A 191 21.04 6.41 -1.59
C THR A 191 21.25 7.15 -2.90
N ILE A 192 20.67 6.63 -3.98
CA ILE A 192 20.76 7.19 -5.33
C ILE A 192 19.68 8.24 -5.52
N TYR A 193 18.48 7.99 -4.99
CA TYR A 193 17.32 8.84 -5.13
C TYR A 193 16.39 8.65 -3.94
N GLU A 194 15.80 9.72 -3.43
CA GLU A 194 14.77 9.63 -2.39
C GLU A 194 13.90 10.90 -2.38
N LYS A 195 12.71 10.86 -2.98
CA LYS A 195 11.77 12.00 -3.07
C LYS A 195 10.34 11.53 -3.27
N THR A 196 9.38 12.38 -2.87
CA THR A 196 8.00 12.25 -3.32
C THR A 196 7.87 12.76 -4.75
N ILE A 197 7.25 11.97 -5.63
CA ILE A 197 6.97 12.31 -7.02
C ILE A 197 5.47 12.20 -7.30
N VAL A 198 4.96 13.03 -8.21
CA VAL A 198 3.65 12.79 -8.83
C VAL A 198 3.94 12.11 -10.16
N ALA A 199 3.78 10.80 -10.19
CA ALA A 199 4.10 10.02 -11.36
C ALA A 199 2.93 10.05 -12.35
N SER A 200 3.22 9.93 -13.64
CA SER A 200 2.24 9.89 -14.72
C SER A 200 2.51 8.72 -15.69
N PRO A 201 1.48 8.08 -16.28
CA PRO A 201 1.66 7.00 -17.25
C PRO A 201 2.33 7.54 -18.52
N GLN A 202 3.37 6.87 -18.99
CA GLN A 202 4.15 7.28 -20.16
C GLN A 202 4.71 6.04 -20.87
N PRO A 203 4.94 6.10 -22.21
CA PRO A 203 5.66 5.02 -22.88
C PRO A 203 6.97 4.73 -22.15
N SER A 204 7.17 3.46 -21.79
CA SER A 204 8.36 3.05 -21.08
C SER A 204 9.52 2.93 -22.05
N LEU A 205 10.61 3.57 -21.69
CA LEU A 205 11.85 3.70 -22.44
C LEU A 205 13.00 3.36 -21.51
N THR A 206 13.85 2.44 -21.94
CA THR A 206 15.04 2.03 -21.20
C THR A 206 16.30 2.61 -21.82
N ASN A 207 17.38 2.72 -21.03
CA ASN A 207 18.64 3.26 -21.54
C ASN A 207 19.38 2.33 -22.52
N ASN A 208 18.97 1.06 -22.65
CA ASN A 208 19.46 0.17 -23.72
C ASN A 208 18.67 0.28 -25.04
N GLY A 209 17.76 1.27 -25.17
CA GLY A 209 17.13 1.65 -26.45
C GLY A 209 15.85 0.91 -26.80
N HIS A 210 15.29 0.13 -25.87
CA HIS A 210 14.03 -0.58 -26.06
C HIS A 210 12.85 0.27 -25.58
N THR A 211 11.68 0.10 -26.24
CA THR A 211 10.44 0.81 -25.91
C THR A 211 9.27 -0.16 -25.87
N ALA A 212 8.43 -0.05 -24.83
CA ALA A 212 7.18 -0.79 -24.71
C ALA A 212 6.18 -0.02 -23.83
N VAL A 213 4.90 -0.38 -23.92
CA VAL A 213 3.88 0.14 -23.01
C VAL A 213 3.92 -0.67 -21.71
N CYS A 214 4.19 0.01 -20.60
CA CYS A 214 4.18 -0.61 -19.26
C CYS A 214 3.26 0.16 -18.34
N ASN A 215 1.99 -0.19 -18.40
CA ASN A 215 0.94 0.49 -17.66
C ASN A 215 0.22 -0.45 -16.70
N GLY A 216 0.78 -1.63 -16.39
CA GLY A 216 0.12 -2.61 -15.52
C GLY A 216 -0.63 -3.71 -16.28
N THR A 217 -1.07 -3.44 -17.50
CA THR A 217 -1.95 -4.36 -18.22
C THR A 217 -1.16 -5.48 -18.90
N PRO A 218 -1.71 -6.72 -18.92
CA PRO A 218 -3.04 -7.11 -18.47
C PRO A 218 -3.14 -7.56 -17.01
N LYS A 219 -2.05 -7.56 -16.23
CA LYS A 219 -2.01 -8.22 -14.92
C LYS A 219 -2.62 -7.39 -13.78
N THR A 220 -2.46 -6.07 -13.81
CA THR A 220 -3.09 -5.13 -12.88
C THR A 220 -3.97 -4.12 -13.61
N ALA A 221 -4.72 -3.31 -12.84
CA ALA A 221 -5.43 -2.17 -13.41
C ALA A 221 -4.43 -1.19 -14.04
N ALA A 222 -4.85 -0.56 -15.14
CA ALA A 222 -4.00 0.41 -15.82
C ALA A 222 -3.59 1.54 -14.86
N GLY A 223 -2.32 1.91 -14.85
CA GLY A 223 -1.77 2.92 -13.95
C GLY A 223 -0.27 3.07 -14.12
N VAL A 224 0.35 3.86 -13.25
CA VAL A 224 1.80 4.02 -13.23
C VAL A 224 2.48 2.76 -12.73
N THR A 225 3.41 2.21 -13.50
CA THR A 225 4.20 1.05 -13.10
C THR A 225 5.51 1.40 -12.40
N ASN A 226 6.12 0.38 -11.82
CA ASN A 226 7.46 0.41 -11.24
C ASN A 226 8.48 1.02 -12.19
N LEU A 227 8.41 0.59 -13.45
CA LEU A 227 9.30 1.02 -14.50
C LEU A 227 9.06 2.48 -14.88
N GLU A 228 7.80 2.88 -15.04
CA GLU A 228 7.43 4.28 -15.34
C GLU A 228 7.81 5.22 -14.19
N ALA A 229 7.65 4.79 -12.94
CA ALA A 229 8.07 5.54 -11.77
C ALA A 229 9.60 5.68 -11.71
N LEU A 230 10.34 4.59 -11.96
CA LEU A 230 11.81 4.62 -12.07
C LEU A 230 12.27 5.56 -13.19
N GLN A 231 11.65 5.49 -14.37
CA GLN A 231 11.95 6.38 -15.49
C GLN A 231 11.79 7.85 -15.13
N GLN A 232 10.74 8.20 -14.37
CA GLN A 232 10.48 9.57 -13.96
C GLN A 232 11.47 10.11 -12.92
N THR A 233 12.28 9.25 -12.28
CA THR A 233 13.39 9.70 -11.43
C THR A 233 14.56 10.29 -12.23
N GLY A 234 14.60 10.05 -13.55
CA GLY A 234 15.70 10.45 -14.44
C GLY A 234 17.01 9.68 -14.19
N GLN A 235 17.01 8.66 -13.33
CA GLN A 235 18.17 7.80 -13.16
C GLN A 235 18.42 6.98 -14.42
N TYR A 236 19.69 6.74 -14.74
CA TYR A 236 20.05 5.81 -15.81
C TYR A 236 19.76 4.37 -15.35
N PHE A 237 18.98 3.61 -16.12
CA PHE A 237 18.71 2.20 -15.82
C PHE A 237 18.60 1.34 -17.09
N GLU A 238 19.01 0.07 -16.97
CA GLU A 238 18.87 -0.94 -18.02
C GLU A 238 17.97 -2.07 -17.50
N THR A 239 17.26 -2.70 -18.42
CA THR A 239 16.43 -3.87 -18.13
C THR A 239 16.72 -4.99 -19.11
N SER A 240 16.42 -6.22 -18.70
CA SER A 240 16.31 -7.35 -19.62
C SER A 240 15.16 -7.11 -20.60
N TRP A 241 15.40 -7.39 -21.88
CA TRP A 241 14.40 -7.32 -22.95
C TRP A 241 14.13 -8.72 -23.49
N ASN A 242 12.87 -9.14 -23.47
CA ASN A 242 12.49 -10.47 -23.94
C ASN A 242 11.95 -10.50 -25.39
N GLY A 243 12.02 -9.38 -26.11
CA GLY A 243 11.46 -9.24 -27.46
C GLY A 243 10.10 -8.53 -27.50
N SER A 244 9.39 -8.44 -26.38
CA SER A 244 8.03 -7.89 -26.32
C SER A 244 7.79 -6.91 -25.17
N THR A 245 8.40 -7.16 -24.01
CA THR A 245 8.28 -6.33 -22.81
C THR A 245 9.59 -6.34 -22.04
N PHE A 246 9.65 -5.51 -21.00
CA PHE A 246 10.76 -5.45 -20.06
C PHE A 246 10.56 -6.48 -18.96
N ASP A 247 11.65 -7.15 -18.62
CA ASP A 247 11.72 -8.07 -17.50
C ASP A 247 12.50 -7.40 -16.36
N GLY A 248 13.46 -8.08 -15.72
CA GLY A 248 14.24 -7.54 -14.61
C GLY A 248 15.02 -6.26 -14.90
N ILE A 249 15.13 -5.38 -13.90
CA ILE A 249 16.16 -4.34 -13.90
C ILE A 249 17.53 -5.02 -13.80
N THR A 250 18.43 -4.69 -14.73
CA THR A 250 19.78 -5.26 -14.79
C THR A 250 20.86 -4.29 -14.34
N LYS A 251 20.58 -2.99 -14.40
CA LYS A 251 21.51 -1.93 -13.97
C LYS A 251 20.75 -0.68 -13.55
N ILE A 252 21.22 -0.01 -12.49
CA ILE A 252 20.87 1.37 -12.17
C ILE A 252 22.15 2.16 -11.85
N ASN A 253 22.29 3.33 -12.47
CA ASN A 253 23.36 4.30 -12.24
C ASN A 253 24.78 3.69 -12.21
N GLY A 254 25.07 2.80 -13.16
CA GLY A 254 26.38 2.15 -13.32
C GLY A 254 26.59 0.86 -12.52
N THR A 255 25.69 0.50 -11.60
CA THR A 255 25.76 -0.77 -10.85
C THR A 255 24.91 -1.83 -11.54
N SER A 256 25.54 -2.88 -12.07
CA SER A 256 24.86 -4.04 -12.66
C SER A 256 24.56 -5.12 -11.61
N ASN A 257 23.60 -5.99 -11.90
CA ASN A 257 23.43 -7.25 -11.15
C ASN A 257 24.70 -8.11 -11.22
N SER A 258 24.93 -8.86 -10.15
CA SER A 258 25.99 -9.86 -10.01
C SER A 258 25.41 -11.24 -9.69
N ALA A 259 26.26 -12.24 -9.48
CA ALA A 259 25.81 -13.59 -9.13
C ALA A 259 25.17 -13.67 -7.73
N ASP A 260 25.55 -12.76 -6.84
CA ASP A 260 25.19 -12.73 -5.43
C ASP A 260 24.23 -11.59 -5.07
N ARG A 261 24.06 -10.59 -5.95
CA ARG A 261 23.24 -9.40 -5.68
C ARG A 261 22.54 -8.89 -6.93
N GLN A 262 21.36 -8.34 -6.75
CA GLN A 262 20.52 -7.85 -7.83
C GLN A 262 19.70 -6.62 -7.42
N TRP A 263 19.24 -5.90 -8.43
CA TRP A 263 18.21 -4.87 -8.28
C TRP A 263 16.84 -5.52 -8.13
N GLY A 264 16.12 -5.12 -7.09
CA GLY A 264 14.72 -5.49 -6.87
C GLY A 264 13.88 -4.30 -6.42
N SER A 265 12.57 -4.45 -6.55
CA SER A 265 11.57 -3.46 -6.17
C SER A 265 10.75 -3.96 -4.99
N LEU A 266 10.44 -3.07 -4.04
CA LEU A 266 9.67 -3.35 -2.83
C LEU A 266 8.68 -2.21 -2.56
N TYR A 267 7.49 -2.53 -2.05
CA TYR A 267 6.47 -1.54 -1.71
C TYR A 267 6.09 -1.61 -0.25
N ASN A 268 5.59 -0.52 0.31
CA ASN A 268 4.86 -0.56 1.57
C ASN A 268 3.34 -0.45 1.33
N ASN A 269 2.55 -0.76 2.35
CA ASN A 269 1.16 -0.32 2.42
C ASN A 269 1.08 0.77 3.49
N ILE A 270 0.30 1.82 3.23
CA ILE A 270 0.26 3.09 3.96
C ILE A 270 -0.10 2.93 5.45
N GLU A 271 -0.64 1.77 5.84
CA GLU A 271 -1.05 1.48 7.23
C GLU A 271 -0.01 0.77 8.11
N ASN A 272 1.05 0.09 7.60
CA ASN A 272 1.85 -0.84 8.43
C ASN A 272 3.36 -0.97 8.10
N GLY A 273 4.00 0.05 7.53
CA GLY A 273 5.42 -0.05 7.15
C GLY A 273 5.67 -0.96 5.93
N ILE A 274 6.94 -1.18 5.59
CA ILE A 274 7.39 -1.95 4.41
C ILE A 274 6.98 -3.41 4.56
N ILE A 275 5.86 -3.78 3.94
CA ILE A 275 5.44 -5.17 3.75
C ILE A 275 6.05 -5.66 2.44
N LEU A 276 7.07 -6.51 2.57
CA LEU A 276 7.76 -7.17 1.47
C LEU A 276 6.77 -8.02 0.65
N GLN A 277 6.65 -7.76 -0.65
CA GLN A 277 6.21 -8.77 -1.60
C GLN A 277 7.41 -9.23 -2.42
N ASP A 278 7.65 -10.55 -2.31
CA ASP A 278 8.31 -11.44 -3.26
C ASP A 278 8.17 -10.94 -4.71
N GLY A 279 9.21 -10.79 -5.52
CA GLY A 279 10.59 -11.22 -5.38
C GLY A 279 11.35 -10.88 -6.66
N ALA A 280 12.56 -11.42 -6.76
CA ALA A 280 13.55 -11.25 -7.82
C ALA A 280 13.10 -11.56 -9.28
N ALA A 281 11.81 -11.72 -9.56
CA ALA A 281 11.28 -12.15 -10.85
C ALA A 281 10.11 -11.27 -11.36
N GLY A 282 10.47 -10.23 -12.11
CA GLY A 282 9.93 -10.07 -13.47
C GLY A 282 8.52 -9.52 -13.67
N ASP A 283 8.10 -8.48 -12.95
CA ASP A 283 6.86 -7.78 -13.33
C ASP A 283 6.85 -6.25 -13.26
N TYR A 284 8.02 -5.64 -13.48
CA TYR A 284 8.22 -4.18 -13.47
C TYR A 284 7.30 -3.41 -14.43
N CYS A 285 6.82 -4.10 -15.47
CA CYS A 285 5.94 -3.56 -16.49
C CYS A 285 4.45 -3.76 -16.20
N SER A 286 4.09 -4.66 -15.27
CA SER A 286 2.70 -5.01 -15.01
C SER A 286 2.23 -4.76 -13.59
N GLU A 287 3.12 -4.46 -12.65
CA GLU A 287 2.74 -4.00 -11.32
C GLU A 287 2.63 -2.47 -11.32
N THR A 288 1.45 -1.99 -10.91
CA THR A 288 1.17 -0.56 -10.77
C THR A 288 1.34 -0.11 -9.32
N ILE A 289 1.55 1.19 -9.13
CA ILE A 289 1.78 1.78 -7.81
C ILE A 289 0.54 2.56 -7.40
N ASP A 290 0.11 2.38 -6.14
CA ASP A 290 -0.99 3.14 -5.56
C ASP A 290 -0.54 4.56 -5.15
N ASN A 291 -1.52 5.46 -5.06
CA ASN A 291 -1.28 6.79 -4.53
C ASN A 291 -0.89 6.74 -3.05
N LEU A 292 0.09 7.56 -2.69
CA LEU A 292 0.79 7.68 -1.41
C LEU A 292 1.60 6.45 -0.98
N GLN A 293 1.80 5.47 -1.86
CA GLN A 293 2.59 4.30 -1.56
C GLN A 293 4.09 4.64 -1.43
N HIS A 294 4.80 4.04 -0.47
CA HIS A 294 6.26 4.09 -0.46
C HIS A 294 6.80 2.99 -1.37
N PHE A 295 7.72 3.39 -2.22
CA PHE A 295 8.28 2.53 -3.22
C PHE A 295 9.81 2.56 -3.13
N LEU A 296 10.42 1.37 -3.05
CA LEU A 296 11.85 1.18 -2.91
C LEU A 296 12.39 0.34 -4.07
N PHE A 297 13.40 0.84 -4.78
CA PHE A 297 14.36 0.00 -5.48
C PHE A 297 15.61 -0.19 -4.64
N ALA A 298 16.06 -1.43 -4.47
CA ALA A 298 17.24 -1.74 -3.67
C ALA A 298 18.18 -2.70 -4.39
N TYR A 299 19.47 -2.56 -4.13
CA TYR A 299 20.50 -3.52 -4.53
C TYR A 299 20.85 -4.45 -3.37
N PHE A 300 20.34 -5.67 -3.39
CA PHE A 300 20.44 -6.62 -2.27
C PHE A 300 20.76 -8.05 -2.75
N GLY A 301 21.08 -8.93 -1.80
CA GLY A 301 21.39 -10.33 -2.06
C GLY A 301 20.15 -11.21 -2.04
N ASP A 302 20.16 -12.26 -1.23
CA ASP A 302 18.96 -13.03 -0.93
C ASP A 302 17.96 -12.15 -0.17
N ILE A 303 16.69 -12.17 -0.57
CA ILE A 303 15.64 -11.39 0.09
C ILE A 303 15.37 -11.90 1.49
N ASP A 304 15.50 -13.21 1.72
CA ASP A 304 15.24 -13.85 3.01
C ASP A 304 16.32 -13.53 4.04
N ASP A 305 17.54 -13.24 3.57
CA ASP A 305 18.67 -12.84 4.41
C ASP A 305 18.84 -11.30 4.51
N THR A 306 18.14 -10.54 3.67
CA THR A 306 18.30 -9.08 3.62
C THR A 306 17.34 -8.37 4.57
N THR A 307 17.88 -7.59 5.49
CA THR A 307 17.09 -6.68 6.33
C THR A 307 16.88 -5.33 5.64
N PHE A 308 15.63 -4.96 5.37
CA PHE A 308 15.27 -3.65 4.82
C PHE A 308 14.88 -2.72 5.96
N LEU A 309 15.73 -1.72 6.25
CA LEU A 309 15.42 -0.78 7.32
C LEU A 309 14.29 0.17 6.91
N GLU A 310 13.47 0.49 7.89
CA GLU A 310 12.50 1.58 7.86
C GLU A 310 12.66 2.37 9.15
N MET A 311 12.63 3.70 9.05
CA MET A 311 12.80 4.57 10.20
C MET A 311 11.62 5.52 10.32
N SER A 312 11.06 5.57 11.53
CA SER A 312 10.12 6.59 11.95
C SER A 312 10.72 7.43 13.08
N GLY A 313 10.22 8.65 13.25
CA GLY A 313 10.73 9.58 14.23
C GLY A 313 9.98 10.90 14.20
N PRO A 314 10.28 11.81 15.15
CA PRO A 314 9.61 13.10 15.24
C PRO A 314 9.91 13.96 14.02
N LYS A 315 8.96 14.80 13.62
CA LYS A 315 9.19 15.85 12.60
C LYS A 315 9.74 17.14 13.18
N THR A 316 9.63 17.31 14.49
CA THR A 316 10.06 18.50 15.22
C THR A 316 10.70 18.11 16.56
N ALA A 317 11.73 18.84 16.99
CA ALA A 317 12.34 18.69 18.31
C ALA A 317 12.81 20.05 18.84
N SER A 318 13.15 20.12 20.13
CA SER A 318 13.73 21.33 20.72
C SER A 318 15.22 21.16 20.99
N VAL A 319 15.99 22.24 20.92
CA VAL A 319 17.40 22.20 21.33
C VAL A 319 17.52 21.71 22.78
N GLY A 320 18.37 20.72 23.00
CA GLY A 320 18.58 20.07 24.29
C GLY A 320 17.59 18.96 24.61
N SER A 321 16.55 18.75 23.80
CA SER A 321 15.63 17.61 23.95
C SER A 321 16.25 16.32 23.39
N THR A 322 15.93 15.21 24.05
CA THR A 322 16.20 13.87 23.53
C THR A 322 14.94 13.34 22.89
N VAL A 323 15.04 12.88 21.65
CA VAL A 323 13.92 12.32 20.90
C VAL A 323 14.25 10.91 20.39
N GLN A 324 13.22 10.10 20.18
CA GLN A 324 13.37 8.71 19.75
C GLN A 324 13.10 8.54 18.26
N TYR A 325 13.96 7.76 17.60
CA TYR A 325 13.72 7.21 16.26
C TYR A 325 13.55 5.71 16.40
N VAL A 326 12.51 5.15 15.77
CA VAL A 326 12.20 3.72 15.79
C VAL A 326 12.64 3.12 14.46
N ILE A 327 13.48 2.10 14.52
CA ILE A 327 13.91 1.27 13.38
C ILE A 327 13.64 -0.20 13.75
N PRO A 328 12.46 -0.73 13.43
CA PRO A 328 12.11 -2.11 13.73
C PRO A 328 13.12 -3.10 13.16
N TYR A 329 13.44 -4.16 13.91
CA TYR A 329 14.30 -5.27 13.45
C TYR A 329 15.71 -4.85 12.96
N ALA A 330 16.22 -3.69 13.39
CA ALA A 330 17.53 -3.20 12.99
C ALA A 330 18.67 -4.09 13.51
N PRO A 331 19.50 -4.75 12.67
CA PRO A 331 20.58 -5.60 13.16
C PRO A 331 21.61 -4.82 14.00
N GLU A 332 22.41 -5.56 14.76
CA GLU A 332 23.49 -4.99 15.56
C GLU A 332 24.44 -4.14 14.70
N GLY A 333 24.84 -2.98 15.22
CA GLY A 333 25.77 -2.07 14.54
C GLY A 333 25.10 -1.12 13.52
N VAL A 334 23.76 -1.18 13.37
CA VAL A 334 23.03 -0.09 12.69
C VAL A 334 23.30 1.20 13.44
N PHE A 335 23.42 2.32 12.71
CA PHE A 335 23.59 3.64 13.30
C PHE A 335 22.77 4.69 12.54
N VAL A 336 22.35 5.75 13.23
CA VAL A 336 21.62 6.87 12.60
C VAL A 336 22.54 8.08 12.46
N ASN A 337 22.53 8.75 11.30
CA ASN A 337 23.27 9.99 11.06
C ASN A 337 22.41 11.01 10.28
N ASP A 338 22.81 12.29 10.32
CA ASP A 338 22.25 13.33 9.47
C ASP A 338 22.95 13.35 8.10
N LEU A 339 22.18 13.17 7.01
CA LEU A 339 22.67 13.22 5.64
C LEU A 339 23.07 14.61 5.15
N SER A 340 22.63 15.67 5.83
CA SER A 340 22.95 17.06 5.43
C SER A 340 24.40 17.45 5.70
N VAL A 341 25.13 16.58 6.40
CA VAL A 341 26.48 16.80 6.87
C VAL A 341 27.45 15.89 6.12
N ASP A 342 28.46 16.48 5.49
CA ASP A 342 29.58 15.71 4.95
C ASP A 342 30.27 14.98 6.11
N THR A 343 30.32 13.66 6.01
CA THR A 343 30.72 12.73 7.09
C THR A 343 32.15 12.94 7.60
N THR A 344 32.91 13.83 6.97
CA THR A 344 34.29 14.18 7.31
C THR A 344 34.44 15.35 8.30
N ASP A 345 33.50 16.29 8.45
CA ASP A 345 33.74 17.52 9.26
C ASP A 345 32.53 18.14 10.01
N GLY A 346 31.37 17.46 10.12
CA GLY A 346 30.21 18.01 10.87
C GLY A 346 29.45 17.04 11.78
N GLN A 347 28.31 17.50 12.33
CA GLN A 347 27.54 16.83 13.40
C GLN A 347 27.02 15.43 13.04
N SER A 348 27.84 14.40 13.30
CA SER A 348 27.36 13.03 13.43
C SER A 348 26.56 12.89 14.73
N VAL A 349 25.35 12.37 14.62
CA VAL A 349 24.47 12.11 15.77
C VAL A 349 24.49 10.61 16.03
N TYR A 350 25.61 10.10 16.54
CA TYR A 350 25.80 8.66 16.68
C TYR A 350 24.82 8.05 17.68
N GLY A 351 24.07 7.06 17.23
CA GLY A 351 23.32 6.17 18.09
C GLY A 351 23.33 4.78 17.47
N GLU A 352 23.90 3.82 18.20
CA GLU A 352 24.15 2.44 17.76
C GLU A 352 23.14 1.48 18.39
N PHE A 353 22.74 0.48 17.63
CA PHE A 353 21.77 -0.54 18.05
C PHE A 353 22.46 -1.85 18.44
N GLY A 354 21.99 -2.48 19.52
CA GLY A 354 22.49 -3.76 20.04
C GLY A 354 21.73 -5.00 19.55
N ALA A 355 22.28 -6.19 19.84
CA ALA A 355 21.98 -7.49 19.25
C ALA A 355 20.57 -8.12 19.38
N ASN A 356 19.55 -7.41 19.90
CA ASN A 356 18.20 -7.98 20.12
C ASN A 356 17.09 -6.98 19.78
N SER A 357 17.12 -6.46 18.57
CA SER A 357 16.14 -5.50 18.05
C SER A 357 14.84 -6.21 17.65
N GLY A 358 13.90 -6.29 18.58
CA GLY A 358 12.51 -6.63 18.26
C GLY A 358 11.84 -5.55 17.40
N ALA A 359 10.51 -5.64 17.26
CA ALA A 359 9.70 -4.68 16.51
C ALA A 359 9.84 -3.22 17.02
N ASP A 360 10.29 -3.04 18.27
CA ASP A 360 10.36 -1.75 18.96
C ASP A 360 11.78 -1.18 19.07
N ALA A 361 12.73 -1.68 18.29
CA ALA A 361 14.10 -1.18 18.30
C ALA A 361 14.14 0.33 18.01
N SER A 362 14.73 1.09 18.93
CA SER A 362 14.77 2.56 18.85
C SER A 362 16.10 3.14 19.35
N VAL A 363 16.44 4.32 18.83
CA VAL A 363 17.59 5.10 19.27
C VAL A 363 17.13 6.46 19.80
N SER A 364 17.69 6.84 20.93
CA SER A 364 17.48 8.16 21.52
C SER A 364 18.59 9.12 21.10
N ILE A 365 18.20 10.24 20.51
CA ILE A 365 19.07 11.25 19.93
C ILE A 365 18.83 12.58 20.63
N LYS A 366 19.90 13.22 21.11
CA LYS A 366 19.84 14.56 21.69
C LYS A 366 20.39 15.61 20.73
N PHE A 367 19.53 16.53 20.29
CA PHE A 367 19.95 17.63 19.43
C PHE A 367 20.52 18.79 20.25
N THR A 368 21.73 19.23 19.93
CA THR A 368 22.43 20.31 20.67
C THR A 368 22.43 21.65 19.92
N LYS A 369 21.98 21.66 18.66
CA LYS A 369 21.87 22.86 17.83
C LYS A 369 20.52 22.87 17.13
N ALA A 370 20.02 24.07 16.86
CA ALA A 370 18.85 24.25 16.00
C ALA A 370 19.26 24.00 14.54
N GLY A 371 18.33 23.50 13.73
CA GLY A 371 18.60 23.15 12.34
C GLY A 371 17.56 22.20 11.76
N THR A 372 17.68 21.93 10.47
CA THR A 372 16.91 20.87 9.80
C THR A 372 17.83 19.68 9.59
N TYR A 373 17.52 18.57 10.26
CA TYR A 373 18.31 17.35 10.22
C TYR A 373 17.62 16.33 9.32
N ASN A 374 18.37 15.74 8.38
CA ASN A 374 17.90 14.69 7.47
C ASN A 374 18.40 13.34 7.97
N MET A 375 17.77 12.84 9.02
CA MET A 375 18.23 11.64 9.72
C MET A 375 18.02 10.40 8.88
N LYS A 376 18.96 9.46 8.87
CA LYS A 376 18.83 8.16 8.20
C LYS A 376 19.57 7.07 8.96
N ALA A 377 19.00 5.87 9.01
CA ALA A 377 19.66 4.69 9.56
C ALA A 377 20.52 4.00 8.49
N HIS A 378 21.76 3.72 8.86
CA HIS A 378 22.80 3.13 8.05
C HIS A 378 23.07 1.70 8.47
N CYS A 379 23.36 0.86 7.48
CA CYS A 379 23.70 -0.53 7.71
C CYS A 379 25.16 -0.68 8.18
N PRO A 380 25.45 -1.67 9.04
CA PRO A 380 26.81 -2.09 9.35
C PRO A 380 27.57 -2.47 8.08
N ALA A 381 28.88 -2.22 8.06
CA ALA A 381 29.72 -2.62 6.94
C ALA A 381 29.69 -4.15 6.74
N GLY A 382 29.45 -4.60 5.52
CA GLY A 382 29.42 -6.02 5.16
C GLY A 382 28.14 -6.78 5.56
N SER A 383 27.14 -6.11 6.14
CA SER A 383 25.85 -6.72 6.48
C SER A 383 24.91 -6.86 5.27
N ALA A 384 24.04 -7.87 5.31
CA ALA A 384 22.92 -8.03 4.38
C ALA A 384 21.76 -7.08 4.79
N CYS A 385 21.99 -5.78 4.63
CA CYS A 385 21.05 -4.75 5.05
C CYS A 385 20.91 -3.65 4.00
N VAL A 386 19.71 -3.09 3.89
CA VAL A 386 19.38 -1.92 3.07
C VAL A 386 18.99 -0.76 3.99
N ARG A 387 19.60 0.41 3.77
CA ARG A 387 19.40 1.62 4.62
C ARG A 387 17.94 2.06 4.69
N SER A 388 17.60 2.79 5.76
CA SER A 388 16.22 3.28 5.97
C SER A 388 15.82 4.39 5.02
N ASN A 389 14.55 4.79 5.03
CA ASN A 389 14.14 6.10 4.53
C ASN A 389 14.74 7.19 5.43
N HIS A 390 14.86 8.41 4.91
CA HIS A 390 15.22 9.55 5.73
C HIS A 390 13.99 10.08 6.49
N VAL A 391 14.26 10.69 7.63
CA VAL A 391 13.29 11.43 8.44
C VAL A 391 13.83 12.83 8.63
N VAL A 392 13.08 13.81 8.13
CA VAL A 392 13.38 15.23 8.35
C VAL A 392 12.88 15.64 9.73
N THR A 393 13.78 16.18 10.54
CA THR A 393 13.49 16.69 11.88
C THR A 393 13.94 18.12 11.99
N VAL A 394 12.98 19.02 12.22
CA VAL A 394 13.25 20.44 12.44
C VAL A 394 13.47 20.68 13.93
N VAL A 395 14.67 21.10 14.30
CA VAL A 395 15.06 21.42 15.68
C VAL A 395 15.03 22.93 15.87
N SER A 396 14.20 23.40 16.80
CA SER A 396 14.03 24.81 17.15
C SER A 396 14.48 25.13 18.57
#